data_AF-A0A6B2G4F4-F1
#
_entry.id   AF-A0A6B2G4F4-F1
#
_cell.length_a   1.000
_cell.length_b   1.000
_cell.length_c   1.000
_cell.angle_alpha   90.00
_cell.angle_beta   90.00
_cell.angle_gamma   90.00
#
_symmetry.space_group_name_H-M   'P 1'
#
loop_
_entity.id
_entity.type
_entity.pdbx_description
1 polymer ?
#
loop_
_entity_poly.entity_id
_entity_poly.type
_entity_poly.pdbx_seq_one_letter_code
_entity_poly.pdbx_strand_id
1 'polypeptide(L)'
;AIMCEVINQKEIVNQIKFYFSDVNLVRDKFLKEKTLENDGWVTIDCLLTFNRLKKLTTDSQTILASLKNDEDFFFEIDEENKKIRRSKDIPLPAISFRKYLDQNKNNIFYIVSSGKCFFYP
;
A
#
# COMPACT_ATOMS: atom_id res chain seq x y z
N ALA A 1 -24.72 15.34 16.26
CA ALA A 1 -23.46 14.64 16.52
C ALA A 1 -22.67 14.61 15.24
N ILE A 2 -21.71 15.53 15.09
CA ILE A 2 -20.79 15.53 13.95
C ILE A 2 -19.77 14.45 14.30
N MET A 3 -19.88 13.29 13.67
CA MET A 3 -18.81 12.30 13.65
C MET A 3 -17.68 12.92 12.82
N CYS A 4 -16.91 13.84 13.41
CA CYS A 4 -15.57 14.11 12.92
C CYS A 4 -14.80 12.82 13.19
N GLU A 5 -14.88 11.88 12.26
CA GLU A 5 -13.96 10.75 12.22
C GLU A 5 -12.58 11.37 12.27
N VAL A 6 -11.86 11.12 13.36
CA VAL A 6 -10.46 11.48 13.49
C VAL A 6 -9.77 10.73 12.35
N ILE A 7 -9.49 11.43 11.26
CA ILE A 7 -8.80 10.89 10.10
C ILE A 7 -7.43 10.41 10.60
N ASN A 8 -7.27 9.11 10.76
CA ASN A 8 -6.02 8.54 11.23
C ASN A 8 -5.02 8.49 10.07
N GLN A 9 -4.30 9.60 9.87
CA GLN A 9 -3.30 9.74 8.80
C GLN A 9 -2.31 8.57 8.78
N LYS A 10 -1.94 8.04 9.96
CA LYS A 10 -1.05 6.88 10.09
C LYS A 10 -1.63 5.61 9.49
N GLU A 11 -2.93 5.36 9.66
CA GLU A 11 -3.58 4.18 9.06
C GLU A 11 -3.63 4.28 7.54
N ILE A 12 -3.85 5.47 6.99
CA ILE A 12 -3.81 5.72 5.54
C ILE A 12 -2.42 5.40 5.00
N VAL A 13 -1.38 5.93 5.65
CA VAL A 13 0.02 5.69 5.23
C VAL A 13 0.37 4.21 5.35
N ASN A 14 0.02 3.54 6.46
CA ASN A 14 0.25 2.11 6.65
C ASN A 14 -0.46 1.27 5.59
N GLN A 15 -1.68 1.65 5.21
CA GLN A 15 -2.44 0.95 4.19
C GLN A 15 -1.80 1.09 2.79
N ILE A 16 -1.24 2.26 2.48
CA ILE A 16 -0.50 2.51 1.24
C ILE A 16 0.83 1.78 1.23
N LYS A 17 1.60 1.86 2.33
CA LYS A 17 2.83 1.08 2.53
C LYS A 17 2.55 -0.41 2.32
N PHE A 18 1.45 -0.92 2.88
CA PHE A 18 1.08 -2.31 2.68
C PHE A 18 0.81 -2.64 1.21
N TYR A 19 0.09 -1.79 0.46
CA TYR A 19 -0.20 -2.06 -0.95
C TYR A 19 1.06 -2.17 -1.80
N PHE A 20 2.03 -1.28 -1.57
CA PHE A 20 3.30 -1.26 -2.29
C PHE A 20 4.39 -2.15 -1.67
N SER A 21 4.06 -2.90 -0.61
CA SER A 21 4.99 -3.85 0.01
C SER A 21 5.35 -5.01 -0.93
N ASP A 22 6.51 -5.62 -0.70
CA ASP A 22 7.01 -6.75 -1.50
C ASP A 22 6.01 -7.90 -1.53
N VAL A 23 5.43 -8.19 -0.36
CA VAL A 23 4.47 -9.28 -0.16
C VAL A 23 3.20 -9.03 -0.97
N ASN A 24 2.68 -7.80 -0.91
CA ASN A 24 1.43 -7.49 -1.60
C ASN A 24 1.63 -7.41 -3.11
N LEU A 25 2.67 -6.72 -3.60
CA LEU A 25 2.90 -6.57 -5.05
C LEU A 25 3.18 -7.90 -5.76
N VAL A 26 3.78 -8.89 -5.09
CA VAL A 26 3.98 -10.23 -5.66
C VAL A 26 2.65 -10.99 -5.81
N ARG A 27 1.68 -10.74 -4.92
CA ARG A 27 0.43 -11.49 -4.83
C ARG A 27 -0.74 -10.80 -5.53
N ASP A 28 -0.81 -9.47 -5.45
CA ASP A 28 -1.88 -8.65 -5.99
C ASP A 28 -1.69 -8.44 -7.49
N LYS A 29 -2.39 -9.25 -8.29
CA LYS A 29 -2.31 -9.20 -9.75
C LYS A 29 -2.73 -7.85 -10.30
N PHE A 30 -3.79 -7.25 -9.74
CA PHE A 30 -4.32 -6.00 -10.24
C PHE A 30 -3.32 -4.85 -10.05
N LEU A 31 -2.75 -4.74 -8.84
CA LEU A 31 -1.78 -3.69 -8.57
C LEU A 31 -0.49 -3.92 -9.39
N LYS A 32 -0.06 -5.17 -9.55
CA LYS A 32 1.07 -5.54 -10.40
C LYS A 32 0.85 -5.14 -11.86
N GLU A 33 -0.30 -5.46 -12.44
CA GLU A 33 -0.66 -5.07 -13.81
C GLU A 33 -0.66 -3.54 -13.95
N LYS A 34 -1.26 -2.81 -13.01
CA LYS A 34 -1.26 -1.34 -13.03
C LYS A 34 0.14 -0.74 -12.98
N THR A 35 1.04 -1.31 -12.17
CA THR A 35 2.43 -0.86 -12.15
C THR A 35 3.18 -1.18 -13.45
N LEU A 36 2.79 -2.21 -14.20
CA LEU A 36 3.42 -2.53 -15.48
C LEU A 36 2.91 -1.63 -16.62
N GLU A 37 1.65 -1.18 -16.56
CA GLU A 37 1.02 -0.36 -17.59
C GLU A 37 1.63 1.05 -17.71
N ASN A 38 2.00 1.68 -16.59
CA ASN A 38 2.36 3.11 -16.54
C ASN A 38 3.76 3.38 -15.94
N ASP A 39 4.80 2.62 -16.32
CA ASP A 39 6.17 2.78 -15.77
C ASP A 39 6.22 2.81 -14.23
N GLY A 40 5.42 1.95 -13.60
CA GLY A 40 5.31 1.83 -12.14
C GLY A 40 4.30 2.76 -11.48
N TRP A 41 3.75 3.74 -12.20
CA TRP A 41 2.84 4.73 -11.64
C TRP A 41 1.41 4.22 -11.47
N VAL A 42 0.83 4.49 -10.30
CA VAL A 42 -0.56 4.19 -9.96
C VAL A 42 -1.23 5.47 -9.48
N THR A 43 -2.35 5.83 -10.08
CA THR A 43 -3.10 7.05 -9.69
C THR A 43 -3.79 6.88 -8.34
N ILE A 44 -3.88 7.97 -7.58
CA ILE A 44 -4.59 7.97 -6.29
C ILE A 44 -6.07 7.64 -6.48
N ASP A 45 -6.66 8.06 -7.61
CA ASP A 45 -8.05 7.71 -7.95
C ASP A 45 -8.24 6.19 -8.08
N CYS A 46 -7.25 5.49 -8.66
CA CYS A 46 -7.27 4.03 -8.70
C CYS A 46 -7.19 3.44 -7.28
N LEU A 47 -6.34 3.98 -6.41
CA LEU A 47 -6.22 3.51 -5.02
C LEU A 47 -7.49 3.74 -4.21
N LEU A 48 -8.22 4.84 -4.45
CA LEU A 48 -9.50 5.15 -3.80
C LEU A 48 -10.61 4.13 -4.13
N THR A 49 -10.46 3.35 -5.20
CA THR A 49 -11.38 2.23 -5.49
C THR A 49 -11.23 1.06 -4.52
N PHE A 50 -10.12 0.97 -3.78
CA PHE A 50 -9.85 -0.18 -2.92
C PHE A 50 -10.67 -0.12 -1.65
N ASN A 51 -11.41 -1.18 -1.37
CA ASN A 51 -12.36 -1.25 -0.24
C ASN A 51 -11.75 -0.96 1.14
N ARG A 52 -10.44 -1.20 1.35
CA ARG A 52 -9.80 -0.89 2.63
C ARG A 52 -9.46 0.60 2.72
N LEU A 53 -8.90 1.18 1.66
CA LEU A 53 -8.58 2.61 1.64
C LEU A 53 -9.85 3.47 1.64
N LYS A 54 -10.88 3.07 0.88
CA LYS A 54 -12.18 3.76 0.82
C LYS A 54 -12.90 3.87 2.17
N LYS A 55 -12.63 2.96 3.09
CA LYS A 55 -13.17 3.00 4.47
C LYS A 55 -12.44 4.00 5.36
N LEU A 56 -11.19 4.33 5.04
CA LEU A 56 -10.36 5.26 5.80
C LEU A 56 -10.53 6.68 5.29
N THR A 57 -10.60 6.85 3.96
CA THR A 57 -10.76 8.15 3.33
C THR A 57 -11.37 8.03 1.94
N THR A 58 -12.03 9.10 1.52
CA THR A 58 -12.56 9.27 0.16
C THR A 58 -11.90 10.43 -0.58
N ASP A 59 -11.04 11.19 0.10
CA ASP A 59 -10.42 12.40 -0.42
C ASP A 59 -8.95 12.19 -0.80
N SER A 60 -8.62 12.56 -2.03
CA SER A 60 -7.26 12.50 -2.58
C SER A 60 -6.28 13.43 -1.87
N GLN A 61 -6.73 14.62 -1.42
CA GLN A 61 -5.86 15.59 -0.76
C GLN A 61 -5.42 15.11 0.61
N THR A 62 -6.34 14.50 1.35
CA THR A 62 -6.07 13.86 2.63
C THR A 62 -5.00 12.77 2.52
N ILE A 63 -5.03 11.97 1.44
CA ILE A 63 -4.00 10.95 1.18
C ILE A 63 -2.64 11.62 0.97
N LEU A 64 -2.56 12.60 0.07
CA LEU A 64 -1.31 13.32 -0.22
C LEU A 64 -0.74 14.00 1.03
N ALA A 65 -1.58 14.66 1.82
CA ALA A 65 -1.17 15.29 3.07
C ALA A 65 -0.65 14.28 4.10
N SER A 66 -1.32 13.13 4.23
CA SER A 66 -0.88 12.05 5.13
C SER A 66 0.49 11.50 4.70
N LEU A 67 0.69 11.35 3.39
CA LEU A 67 1.94 10.92 2.78
C LEU A 67 3.03 12.00 2.74
N LYS A 68 2.78 13.24 3.17
CA LYS A 68 3.85 14.25 3.29
C LYS A 68 4.51 14.22 4.67
N ASN A 69 3.81 13.70 5.66
CA ASN A 69 4.21 13.76 7.07
C ASN A 69 5.05 12.55 7.52
N ASP A 70 5.13 11.50 6.72
CA ASP A 70 5.95 10.32 7.00
C ASP A 70 7.34 10.52 6.37
N GLU A 71 8.40 9.93 6.93
CA GLU A 71 9.77 10.08 6.43
C GLU A 71 10.28 8.78 5.77
N ASP A 72 9.63 7.64 6.03
CA ASP A 72 10.03 6.32 5.54
C ASP A 72 9.30 5.96 4.23
N PHE A 73 9.71 6.60 3.14
CA PHE A 73 9.20 6.29 1.80
C PHE A 73 10.12 5.37 1.01
N PHE A 74 9.64 4.16 0.73
CA PHE A 74 10.19 3.30 -0.33
C PHE A 74 9.44 3.48 -1.67
N PHE A 75 8.61 4.53 -1.76
CA PHE A 75 7.82 4.88 -2.93
C PHE A 75 7.92 6.38 -3.21
N GLU A 76 7.80 6.75 -4.48
CA GLU A 76 7.79 8.10 -4.99
C GLU A 76 6.34 8.58 -5.17
N ILE A 77 6.13 9.87 -4.92
CA ILE A 77 4.83 10.53 -5.07
C ILE A 77 5.02 11.66 -6.08
N ASP A 78 4.15 11.70 -7.09
CA ASP A 78 4.01 12.84 -7.98
C ASP A 78 2.75 13.61 -7.54
N GLU A 79 2.97 14.79 -6.96
CA GLU A 79 1.91 15.65 -6.44
C GLU A 79 1.07 16.29 -7.54
N GLU A 80 1.68 16.61 -8.69
CA GLU A 80 0.99 17.28 -9.81
C GLU A 80 0.00 16.33 -10.47
N ASN A 81 0.45 15.11 -10.73
CA ASN A 81 -0.34 14.10 -11.42
C ASN A 81 -1.06 13.14 -10.47
N LYS A 82 -0.98 13.37 -9.14
CA LYS A 82 -1.62 12.56 -8.09
C LYS A 82 -1.39 11.06 -8.26
N LYS A 83 -0.14 10.66 -8.43
CA LYS A 83 0.23 9.26 -8.67
C LYS A 83 1.37 8.85 -7.75
N ILE A 84 1.40 7.56 -7.43
CA ILE A 84 2.35 6.93 -6.52
C ILE A 84 2.99 5.78 -7.24
N ARG A 85 4.29 5.61 -7.04
CA ARG A 85 5.08 4.53 -7.65
C ARG A 85 6.09 4.00 -6.65
N ARG A 86 6.39 2.71 -6.68
CA ARG A 86 7.52 2.16 -5.91
C ARG A 86 8.86 2.69 -6.44
N SER A 87 9.76 3.13 -5.57
CA SER A 87 11.04 3.71 -5.99
C SER A 87 11.85 2.71 -6.82
N LYS A 88 12.47 3.21 -7.90
CA LYS A 88 13.28 2.38 -8.80
C LYS A 88 14.55 1.86 -8.12
N ASP A 89 15.01 2.55 -7.08
CA ASP A 89 16.20 2.18 -6.32
C ASP A 89 15.96 0.97 -5.40
N ILE A 90 14.68 0.64 -5.12
CA ILE A 90 14.28 -0.47 -4.25
C ILE A 90 13.44 -1.47 -5.06
N PRO A 91 14.07 -2.25 -5.96
CA PRO A 91 13.37 -3.23 -6.76
C PRO A 91 12.74 -4.31 -5.87
N LEU A 92 11.72 -4.99 -6.40
CA LEU A 92 11.17 -6.16 -5.73
C LEU A 92 12.26 -7.24 -5.59
N PRO A 93 12.33 -7.94 -4.45
CA PRO A 93 13.26 -9.03 -4.29
C PRO A 93 12.99 -10.11 -5.35
N ALA A 94 14.03 -10.56 -6.05
CA ALA A 94 13.94 -11.62 -7.06
C ALA A 94 13.64 -13.02 -6.48
N ILE A 95 13.30 -13.08 -5.20
CA ILE A 95 13.12 -14.30 -4.42
C ILE A 95 11.69 -14.79 -4.62
N SER A 96 11.52 -16.11 -4.80
CA SER A 96 10.19 -16.73 -4.84
C SER A 96 9.40 -16.41 -3.57
N PHE A 97 8.09 -16.15 -3.71
CA PHE A 97 7.21 -15.84 -2.57
C PHE A 97 7.37 -16.81 -1.38
N ARG A 98 7.47 -18.13 -1.63
CA ARG A 98 7.74 -19.14 -0.59
C ARG A 98 9.00 -18.84 0.24
N LYS A 99 10.13 -18.61 -0.42
CA LYS A 99 11.39 -18.27 0.25
C LYS A 99 11.32 -16.93 0.99
N TYR A 100 10.58 -15.94 0.47
CA TYR A 100 10.35 -14.68 1.17
C TYR A 100 9.59 -14.91 2.49
N LEU A 101 8.57 -15.77 2.48
CA LEU A 101 7.85 -16.14 3.69
C LEU A 101 8.74 -16.87 4.69
N ASP A 102 9.57 -17.81 4.24
CA ASP A 102 10.49 -18.54 5.11
C ASP A 102 11.50 -17.60 5.79
N GLN A 103 12.01 -16.60 5.04
CA GLN A 103 12.96 -15.60 5.56
C GLN A 103 12.31 -14.61 6.53
N ASN A 104 11.04 -14.27 6.32
CA ASN A 104 10.31 -13.27 7.11
C ASN A 104 9.27 -13.88 8.05
N LYS A 105 9.33 -15.19 8.30
CA LYS A 105 8.36 -15.95 9.11
C LYS A 105 8.13 -15.39 10.52
N ASN A 106 9.13 -14.71 11.08
CA ASN A 106 9.07 -14.11 12.42
C ASN A 106 8.40 -12.73 12.43
N ASN A 107 8.29 -12.06 11.28
CA ASN A 107 7.68 -10.73 11.12
C ASN A 107 6.34 -10.78 10.36
N ILE A 108 5.97 -11.94 9.80
CA ILE A 108 4.71 -12.15 9.08
C ILE A 108 3.87 -13.15 9.87
N PHE A 109 3.01 -12.66 10.75
CA PHE A 109 2.06 -13.51 11.45
C PHE A 109 0.86 -13.83 10.54
N TYR A 110 0.73 -15.10 10.15
CA TYR A 110 -0.50 -15.63 9.55
C TYR A 110 -1.43 -16.08 10.68
N ILE A 111 -2.37 -15.24 11.12
CA ILE A 111 -3.45 -15.72 12.00
C ILE A 111 -4.46 -16.48 11.13
N VAL A 112 -4.45 -17.81 11.23
CA VAL A 112 -5.47 -18.68 10.67
C VAL A 112 -6.59 -18.82 11.70
N SER A 113 -7.49 -17.85 11.75
CA SER A 113 -8.81 -18.06 12.36
C SER A 113 -9.87 -17.62 11.37
N SER A 114 -10.79 -18.53 11.02
CA SER A 114 -12.00 -18.28 10.21
C SER A 114 -11.82 -17.85 8.74
N GLY A 115 -10.79 -18.33 8.03
CA GLY A 115 -10.76 -18.28 6.56
C GLY A 115 -10.60 -16.89 5.93
N LYS A 116 -10.22 -15.86 6.71
CA LYS A 116 -9.84 -14.54 6.19
C LYS A 116 -8.38 -14.27 6.49
N CYS A 117 -7.57 -14.21 5.44
CA CYS A 117 -6.16 -13.83 5.53
C CYS A 117 -6.05 -12.31 5.65
N PHE A 118 -5.64 -11.81 6.82
CA PHE A 118 -5.20 -10.42 6.98
C PHE A 118 -3.68 -10.40 7.15
N PHE A 119 -3.03 -9.57 6.33
CA PHE A 119 -1.62 -9.24 6.43
C PHE A 119 -1.53 -7.94 7.23
N TYR A 120 -0.76 -7.93 8.30
CA TYR A 120 -0.23 -6.72 8.89
C TYR A 120 1.15 -7.01 9.50
N PRO A 121 2.13 -6.11 9.37
CA PRO A 121 3.23 -6.05 10.33
C PRO A 121 2.71 -5.74 11.75
#